data_AF-A0A2M8BZE3-F1
#
_entry.id   AF-A0A2M8BZE3-F1
#
_cell.length_a   1.000
_cell.length_b   1.000
_cell.length_c   1.000
_cell.angle_alpha   90.00
_cell.angle_beta   90.00
_cell.angle_gamma   90.00
#
_symmetry.space_group_name_H-M   'P 1'
#
loop_
_entity.id
_entity.type
_entity.pdbx_description
1 polymer ?
#
loop_
_entity_poly.entity_id
_entity_poly.type
_entity_poly.pdbx_seq_one_letter_code
_entity_poly.pdbx_strand_id
1 'polypeptide(L)'
;MKALFLICLVLAVSACGEPIRLRSTDIREKKVEAPPTPPGPIIDYFPPPPSYRYVRVTDLSGELDGTNAGADIDAIVLQKADGRDLYAETLIAFQPGSQATIEDWDPKAMLGPPDSVTDIYSAYPACDADAGFVSLGGDGFLLVEMPDFIEVGDFVVVVEVGNCDSGNGAQLVAETVEIAVSSEVDPDAVEGKYWVTLGRGEGPFLGLSVTSLP
;
A
#
# COMPACT_ATOMS: atom_id res chain seq x y z
N MET A 1 1.00 34.25 -22.31
CA MET A 1 2.31 34.24 -22.98
C MET A 1 2.47 32.89 -23.67
N LYS A 2 2.67 32.89 -25.00
CA LYS A 2 2.82 31.70 -25.85
C LYS A 2 4.29 31.29 -25.88
N ALA A 3 4.60 30.01 -25.73
CA ALA A 3 5.89 29.45 -26.14
C ALA A 3 5.67 28.10 -26.84
N LEU A 4 5.86 28.16 -28.16
CA LEU A 4 5.95 27.07 -29.12
C LEU A 4 7.26 26.30 -28.84
N PHE A 5 7.25 24.97 -28.82
CA PHE A 5 8.49 24.19 -28.90
C PHE A 5 8.50 23.24 -30.10
N LEU A 6 9.69 23.19 -30.67
CA LEU A 6 10.05 22.97 -32.06
C LEU A 6 10.32 21.47 -32.30
N ILE A 7 9.81 20.96 -33.42
CA ILE A 7 10.08 19.62 -33.94
C ILE A 7 11.53 19.56 -34.47
N CYS A 8 12.33 18.60 -34.00
CA CYS A 8 13.64 18.32 -34.57
C CYS A 8 13.61 16.99 -35.34
N LEU A 9 13.64 17.14 -36.67
CA LEU A 9 13.78 16.10 -37.68
C LEU A 9 15.25 15.68 -37.78
N VAL A 10 15.56 14.39 -37.66
CA VAL A 10 16.92 13.87 -37.97
C VAL A 10 16.84 13.01 -39.23
N LEU A 11 17.56 13.49 -40.25
CA LEU A 11 17.73 12.88 -41.57
C LEU A 11 18.78 11.76 -41.53
N ALA A 12 18.48 10.68 -42.26
CA ALA A 12 19.36 9.56 -42.54
C ALA A 12 20.47 9.94 -43.53
N VAL A 13 21.66 9.36 -43.36
CA VAL A 13 22.69 9.29 -44.40
C VAL A 13 23.06 7.82 -44.59
N SER A 14 22.58 7.25 -45.69
CA SER A 14 22.95 5.91 -46.17
C SER A 14 24.15 6.05 -47.11
N ALA A 15 25.30 5.50 -46.73
CA ALA A 15 26.49 5.44 -47.56
C ALA A 15 26.56 4.06 -48.25
N CYS A 16 26.31 4.05 -49.55
CA CYS A 16 26.58 2.91 -50.42
C CYS A 16 28.10 2.76 -50.61
N GLY A 17 28.68 1.68 -50.09
CA GLY A 17 30.00 1.18 -50.48
C GLY A 17 29.85 -0.18 -51.13
N GLU A 18 30.28 -0.33 -52.38
CA GLU A 18 30.32 -1.63 -53.06
C GLU A 18 31.37 -2.55 -52.43
N PRO A 19 31.01 -3.78 -52.05
CA PRO A 19 31.97 -4.73 -51.49
C PRO A 19 32.83 -5.38 -52.58
N ILE A 20 34.14 -5.37 -52.37
CA ILE A 20 35.15 -6.08 -53.17
C ILE A 20 34.92 -7.60 -53.05
N ARG A 21 34.62 -8.27 -54.16
CA ARG A 21 34.55 -9.74 -54.23
C ARG A 21 35.95 -10.35 -54.26
N LEU A 22 36.44 -10.77 -53.09
CA LEU A 22 37.58 -11.70 -53.02
C LEU A 22 37.09 -13.12 -53.33
N ARG A 23 37.71 -13.77 -54.33
CA ARG A 23 37.45 -15.18 -54.65
C ARG A 23 38.00 -16.06 -53.54
N SER A 24 37.10 -16.59 -52.72
CA SER A 24 37.36 -17.60 -51.71
C SER A 24 37.84 -18.90 -52.38
N THR A 25 39.09 -19.27 -52.16
CA THR A 25 39.58 -20.63 -52.40
C THR A 25 38.89 -21.56 -51.41
N ASP A 26 38.27 -22.61 -51.94
CA ASP A 26 37.47 -23.60 -51.23
C ASP A 26 38.36 -24.48 -50.35
N ILE A 27 38.62 -24.03 -49.12
CA ILE A 27 39.22 -24.85 -48.06
C ILE A 27 38.05 -25.62 -47.44
N ARG A 28 37.96 -26.92 -47.71
CA ARG A 28 37.06 -27.82 -46.98
C ARG A 28 37.52 -27.93 -45.53
N GLU A 29 37.10 -26.98 -44.70
CA GLU A 29 37.23 -27.07 -43.27
C GLU A 29 36.41 -28.27 -42.78
N LYS A 30 37.13 -29.29 -42.30
CA LYS A 30 36.54 -30.39 -41.57
C LYS A 30 35.93 -29.77 -40.31
N LYS A 31 34.60 -29.63 -40.27
CA LYS A 31 33.83 -29.14 -39.12
C LYS A 31 34.14 -30.05 -37.93
N VAL A 32 35.12 -29.66 -37.12
CA VAL A 32 35.39 -30.29 -35.83
C VAL A 32 34.27 -29.80 -34.92
N GLU A 33 33.30 -30.68 -34.68
CA GLU A 33 32.23 -30.41 -33.74
C GLU A 33 32.86 -30.25 -32.36
N ALA A 34 32.81 -29.02 -31.83
CA ALA A 34 33.33 -28.74 -30.51
C ALA A 34 32.58 -29.62 -29.50
N PRO A 35 33.28 -30.18 -28.49
CA PRO A 35 32.59 -30.90 -27.42
C PRO A 35 31.51 -30.00 -26.82
N PRO A 36 30.35 -30.57 -26.44
CA PRO A 36 29.28 -29.78 -25.84
C PRO A 36 29.83 -29.04 -24.63
N THR A 37 29.62 -27.73 -24.58
CA THR A 37 29.98 -26.91 -23.43
C THR A 37 29.32 -27.54 -22.19
N PRO A 38 30.06 -27.78 -21.10
CA PRO A 38 29.44 -28.22 -19.86
C PRO A 38 28.31 -27.24 -19.50
N PRO A 39 27.16 -27.72 -19.02
CA PRO A 39 26.16 -26.80 -18.49
C PRO A 39 26.83 -25.94 -17.43
N GLY A 40 26.64 -24.63 -17.54
CA GLY A 40 27.14 -23.70 -16.53
C GLY A 40 26.58 -24.05 -15.15
N PRO A 41 27.20 -23.55 -14.06
CA PRO A 41 26.64 -23.73 -12.74
C PRO A 41 25.19 -23.22 -12.73
N ILE A 42 24.26 -24.07 -12.26
CA ILE A 42 22.90 -23.63 -11.96
C ILE A 42 23.05 -22.65 -10.79
N ILE A 43 22.92 -21.37 -11.09
CA ILE A 43 22.81 -20.33 -10.08
C ILE A 43 21.32 -20.32 -9.72
N ASP A 44 20.98 -20.91 -8.58
CA ASP A 44 19.63 -20.81 -8.04
C ASP A 44 19.39 -19.34 -7.69
N TYR A 45 18.72 -18.62 -8.61
CA TYR A 45 18.31 -17.25 -8.39
C TYR A 45 17.14 -17.25 -7.42
N PHE A 46 17.44 -17.00 -6.14
CA PHE A 46 16.44 -16.64 -5.16
C PHE A 46 16.22 -15.13 -5.26
N PRO A 47 15.05 -14.66 -5.71
CA PRO A 47 14.76 -13.23 -5.62
C PRO A 47 14.86 -12.79 -4.15
N PRO A 48 15.26 -11.54 -3.88
CA PRO A 48 15.19 -11.01 -2.54
C PRO A 48 13.75 -11.13 -2.02
N PRO A 49 13.55 -11.37 -0.72
CA PRO A 49 12.22 -11.47 -0.15
C PRO A 49 11.45 -10.16 -0.41
N PRO A 50 10.14 -10.25 -0.66
CA PRO A 50 9.30 -9.07 -0.84
C PRO A 50 9.35 -8.18 0.40
N SER A 51 9.41 -6.86 0.19
CA SER A 51 9.43 -5.88 1.29
C SER A 51 8.02 -5.34 1.49
N TYR A 52 7.37 -5.74 2.60
CA TYR A 52 6.02 -5.30 2.94
C TYR A 52 6.05 -3.88 3.48
N ARG A 53 5.18 -3.01 2.96
CA ARG A 53 5.14 -1.59 3.36
C ARG A 53 3.75 -0.96 3.25
N TYR A 54 2.85 -1.57 2.50
CA TYR A 54 1.52 -1.02 2.27
C TYR A 54 0.53 -1.60 3.27
N VAL A 55 -0.38 -0.77 3.75
CA VAL A 55 -1.48 -1.16 4.64
C VAL A 55 -2.80 -0.77 3.98
N ARG A 56 -3.71 -1.73 3.83
CA ARG A 56 -5.10 -1.50 3.43
C ARG A 56 -6.00 -1.66 4.65
N VAL A 57 -6.89 -0.69 4.84
CA VAL A 57 -7.98 -0.75 5.82
C VAL A 57 -9.28 -0.75 5.03
N THR A 58 -10.07 -1.80 5.19
CA THR A 58 -11.36 -1.97 4.52
C THR A 58 -12.47 -1.90 5.55
N ASP A 59 -13.48 -1.07 5.29
CA ASP A 59 -14.68 -1.00 6.10
C ASP A 59 -15.61 -2.18 5.79
N LEU A 60 -15.99 -2.91 6.83
CA LEU A 60 -16.89 -4.06 6.78
C LEU A 60 -18.13 -3.85 7.65
N SER A 61 -18.35 -2.66 8.19
CA SER A 61 -19.47 -2.35 9.07
C SER A 61 -20.82 -2.52 8.37
N GLY A 62 -20.88 -2.17 7.08
CA GLY A 62 -22.13 -2.03 6.36
C GLY A 62 -23.06 -0.99 6.99
N GLU A 63 -22.52 -0.06 7.80
CA GLU A 63 -23.26 1.05 8.37
C GLU A 63 -23.48 2.09 7.26
N LEU A 64 -24.75 2.32 6.92
CA LEU A 64 -25.15 3.14 5.77
C LEU A 64 -25.95 4.38 6.18
N ASP A 65 -26.24 4.54 7.47
CA ASP A 65 -27.05 5.64 7.98
C ASP A 65 -26.17 6.58 8.81
N GLY A 66 -26.42 7.89 8.75
CA GLY A 66 -25.67 8.91 9.51
C GLY A 66 -24.94 9.90 8.63
N THR A 67 -24.34 10.92 9.25
CA THR A 67 -23.49 11.90 8.55
C THR A 67 -22.12 11.31 8.23
N ASN A 68 -21.57 10.51 9.15
CA ASN A 68 -20.30 9.80 9.01
C ASN A 68 -20.59 8.31 9.07
N ALA A 69 -21.10 7.75 7.97
CA ALA A 69 -21.46 6.35 7.93
C ALA A 69 -20.19 5.49 7.80
N GLY A 70 -20.09 4.42 8.60
CA GLY A 70 -18.95 3.50 8.55
C GLY A 70 -17.76 3.93 9.38
N ALA A 71 -16.62 3.27 9.17
CA ALA A 71 -15.44 3.44 10.00
C ALA A 71 -14.79 4.80 9.82
N ASP A 72 -14.60 5.52 10.93
CA ASP A 72 -14.03 6.87 10.98
C ASP A 72 -12.57 6.82 11.45
N ILE A 73 -11.63 6.86 10.51
CA ILE A 73 -10.21 6.60 10.77
C ILE A 73 -9.46 7.91 11.10
N ASP A 74 -8.84 7.93 12.28
CA ASP A 74 -8.02 9.05 12.79
C ASP A 74 -6.52 8.80 12.55
N ALA A 75 -6.05 7.56 12.64
CA ALA A 75 -4.65 7.25 12.37
C ALA A 75 -4.41 5.78 12.01
N ILE A 76 -3.30 5.53 11.32
CA ILE A 76 -2.76 4.20 11.08
C ILE A 76 -1.32 4.15 11.59
N VAL A 77 -1.05 3.22 12.50
CA VAL A 77 0.23 3.10 13.21
C VAL A 77 0.86 1.75 12.92
N LEU A 78 2.13 1.76 12.56
CA LEU A 78 3.00 0.59 12.55
C LEU A 78 3.78 0.60 13.87
N GLN A 79 3.38 -0.26 14.80
CA GLN A 79 4.14 -0.47 16.03
C GLN A 79 5.20 -1.52 15.79
N LYS A 80 6.46 -1.09 15.81
CA LYS A 80 7.61 -1.95 15.59
C LYS A 80 7.83 -2.84 16.81
N ALA A 81 8.37 -4.05 16.59
CA ALA A 81 8.73 -4.96 17.69
C ALA A 81 9.75 -4.36 18.69
N ASP A 82 10.47 -3.31 18.30
CA ASP A 82 11.39 -2.54 19.16
C ASP A 82 10.71 -1.46 20.03
N GLY A 83 9.38 -1.32 19.91
CA GLY A 83 8.56 -0.38 20.68
C GLY A 83 8.41 1.01 20.06
N ARG A 84 8.90 1.25 18.84
CA ARG A 84 8.64 2.50 18.11
C ARG A 84 7.23 2.48 17.49
N ASP A 85 6.54 3.59 17.58
CA ASP A 85 5.32 3.87 16.82
C ASP A 85 5.69 4.70 15.58
N LEU A 86 5.26 4.25 14.41
CA LEU A 86 5.46 4.92 13.13
C LEU A 86 4.10 5.16 12.48
N TYR A 87 3.82 6.39 12.09
CA TYR A 87 2.51 6.77 11.54
C TYR A 87 2.53 6.72 10.01
N ALA A 88 1.37 6.45 9.40
CA ALA A 88 1.23 6.54 7.96
C ALA A 88 1.51 7.98 7.48
N GLU A 89 2.35 8.12 6.46
CA GLU A 89 2.74 9.45 5.94
C GLU A 89 2.23 9.68 4.51
N THR A 90 1.89 8.60 3.79
CA THR A 90 1.49 8.65 2.38
C THR A 90 0.18 7.90 2.16
N LEU A 91 -0.84 8.61 1.67
CA LEU A 91 -2.03 8.01 1.08
C LEU A 91 -1.72 7.59 -0.37
N ILE A 92 -1.97 6.32 -0.68
CA ILE A 92 -1.79 5.74 -2.01
C ILE A 92 -3.12 5.72 -2.77
N ALA A 93 -4.16 5.17 -2.16
CA ALA A 93 -5.49 5.08 -2.75
C ALA A 93 -6.55 5.24 -1.68
N PHE A 94 -7.66 5.86 -2.07
CA PHE A 94 -8.85 6.00 -1.26
C PHE A 94 -10.05 5.73 -2.14
N GLN A 95 -10.90 4.80 -1.71
CA GLN A 95 -12.19 4.53 -2.32
C GLN A 95 -13.24 4.72 -1.24
N PRO A 96 -13.99 5.84 -1.26
CA PRO A 96 -15.08 6.03 -0.33
C PRO A 96 -16.16 4.97 -0.55
N GLY A 97 -16.82 4.57 0.53
CA GLY A 97 -18.01 3.75 0.49
C GLY A 97 -19.22 4.49 -0.08
N SER A 98 -20.30 3.74 -0.29
CA SER A 98 -21.53 4.17 -0.96
C SER A 98 -22.26 5.31 -0.24
N GLN A 99 -21.98 5.53 1.05
CA GLN A 99 -22.62 6.56 1.88
C GLN A 99 -21.69 7.65 2.38
N ALA A 100 -20.41 7.61 2.00
CA ALA A 100 -19.50 8.68 2.39
C ALA A 100 -19.97 10.02 1.76
N THR A 101 -20.10 11.07 2.57
CA THR A 101 -20.50 12.40 2.07
C THR A 101 -19.28 13.28 1.77
N ILE A 102 -19.34 14.10 0.72
CA ILE A 102 -18.21 14.93 0.23
C ILE A 102 -17.61 15.84 1.32
N GLU A 103 -18.40 16.21 2.33
CA GLU A 103 -17.99 17.13 3.40
C GLU A 103 -17.00 16.49 4.39
N ASP A 104 -16.96 15.15 4.45
CA ASP A 104 -16.13 14.36 5.39
C ASP A 104 -14.92 13.70 4.69
N TRP A 105 -14.56 14.17 3.49
CA TRP A 105 -13.53 13.59 2.63
C TRP A 105 -12.22 14.37 2.62
N ASP A 106 -11.62 14.66 3.77
CA ASP A 106 -10.17 14.81 3.74
C ASP A 106 -9.54 13.42 3.91
N PRO A 107 -9.25 12.68 2.82
CA PRO A 107 -8.65 11.37 2.92
C PRO A 107 -7.19 11.42 3.39
N LYS A 108 -6.69 12.58 3.82
CA LYS A 108 -5.39 12.74 4.46
C LYS A 108 -5.49 13.05 5.94
N ALA A 109 -6.71 13.20 6.49
CA ALA A 109 -6.91 13.44 7.91
C ALA A 109 -6.25 12.36 8.78
N MET A 110 -6.21 11.11 8.30
CA MET A 110 -5.57 10.00 9.02
C MET A 110 -4.04 9.92 8.93
N LEU A 111 -3.38 10.88 8.26
CA LEU A 111 -1.92 10.86 8.12
C LEU A 111 -1.25 11.54 9.31
N GLY A 112 -0.25 10.87 9.88
CA GLY A 112 0.44 11.33 11.07
C GLY A 112 -0.14 10.77 12.38
N PRO A 113 0.25 11.36 13.53
CA PRO A 113 -0.27 10.97 14.82
C PRO A 113 -1.77 11.24 14.95
N PRO A 114 -2.51 10.42 15.74
CA PRO A 114 -3.93 10.65 16.02
C PRO A 114 -4.13 12.01 16.70
N ASP A 115 -5.13 12.77 16.25
CA ASP A 115 -5.50 14.04 16.85
C ASP A 115 -6.96 14.08 17.31
N SER A 116 -7.83 13.24 16.73
CA SER A 116 -9.20 13.06 17.16
C SER A 116 -9.31 12.18 18.40
N VAL A 117 -8.41 11.22 18.63
CA VAL A 117 -8.45 10.36 19.82
C VAL A 117 -7.28 10.66 20.77
N THR A 118 -7.58 11.27 21.92
CA THR A 118 -6.56 11.87 22.81
C THR A 118 -5.97 10.92 23.86
N ASP A 119 -6.63 9.79 24.15
CA ASP A 119 -6.17 8.78 25.10
C ASP A 119 -6.46 7.36 24.58
N ILE A 120 -5.80 6.99 23.49
CA ILE A 120 -6.02 5.73 22.74
C ILE A 120 -5.84 4.45 23.57
N TYR A 121 -5.23 4.52 24.76
CA TYR A 121 -5.01 3.38 25.65
C TYR A 121 -5.98 3.34 26.85
N SER A 122 -6.87 4.32 26.98
CA SER A 122 -7.93 4.31 27.98
C SER A 122 -8.97 3.24 27.66
N ALA A 123 -9.60 2.69 28.70
CA ALA A 123 -10.79 1.85 28.54
C ALA A 123 -12.00 2.64 27.98
N TYR A 124 -11.94 3.97 28.07
CA TYR A 124 -12.92 4.92 27.57
C TYR A 124 -12.16 6.11 26.97
N PRO A 125 -11.67 5.99 25.72
CA PRO A 125 -10.95 7.07 25.07
C PRO A 125 -11.89 8.26 24.84
N ALA A 126 -11.39 9.45 25.14
CA ALA A 126 -12.07 10.70 24.80
C ALA A 126 -11.67 11.12 23.38
N CYS A 127 -12.63 11.65 22.64
CA CYS A 127 -12.40 12.11 21.28
C CYS A 127 -12.91 13.52 21.02
N ASP A 128 -12.25 14.16 20.07
CA ASP A 128 -12.64 15.43 19.46
C ASP A 128 -12.98 15.17 17.99
N ALA A 129 -14.26 14.98 17.69
CA ALA A 129 -14.72 14.75 16.31
C ALA A 129 -14.46 15.95 15.38
N ASP A 130 -14.13 17.13 15.93
CA ASP A 130 -13.78 18.30 15.14
C ASP A 130 -12.29 18.36 14.77
N ALA A 131 -11.44 17.47 15.32
CA ALA A 131 -10.00 17.46 15.09
C ALA A 131 -9.60 16.89 13.72
N GLY A 132 -10.41 15.97 13.18
CA GLY A 132 -10.31 15.49 11.79
C GLY A 132 -10.13 13.98 11.69
N PHE A 133 -10.94 13.33 10.86
CA PHE A 133 -10.85 11.90 10.55
C PHE A 133 -11.29 11.67 9.10
N VAL A 134 -11.05 10.47 8.57
CA VAL A 134 -11.59 10.03 7.28
C VAL A 134 -12.65 8.97 7.48
N SER A 135 -13.86 9.23 6.99
CA SER A 135 -14.94 8.24 6.99
C SER A 135 -14.86 7.31 5.78
N LEU A 136 -14.96 6.00 6.01
CA LEU A 136 -14.89 4.99 4.96
C LEU A 136 -16.24 4.67 4.31
N GLY A 137 -17.37 5.13 4.84
CA GLY A 137 -18.66 5.07 4.14
C GLY A 137 -19.37 3.72 4.17
N GLY A 138 -18.99 2.79 5.05
CA GLY A 138 -19.65 1.51 5.30
C GLY A 138 -19.15 0.32 4.47
N ASP A 139 -18.56 0.60 3.31
CA ASP A 139 -18.02 -0.40 2.37
C ASP A 139 -16.79 0.11 1.57
N GLY A 140 -16.19 1.21 2.02
CA GLY A 140 -15.00 1.79 1.40
C GLY A 140 -13.68 1.19 1.89
N PHE A 141 -12.58 1.71 1.34
CA PHE A 141 -11.25 1.39 1.81
C PHE A 141 -10.28 2.55 1.63
N LEU A 142 -9.20 2.50 2.40
CA LEU A 142 -7.99 3.29 2.17
C LEU A 142 -6.78 2.39 2.05
N LEU A 143 -5.74 2.91 1.39
CA LEU A 143 -4.44 2.28 1.22
C LEU A 143 -3.36 3.32 1.50
N VAL A 144 -2.46 3.00 2.43
CA VAL A 144 -1.34 3.85 2.83
C VAL A 144 -0.01 3.13 2.67
N GLU A 145 1.06 3.92 2.53
CA GLU A 145 2.44 3.45 2.64
C GLU A 145 2.99 3.83 4.02
N MET A 146 3.56 2.84 4.73
CA MET A 146 4.24 3.05 6.00
C MET A 146 5.67 3.56 5.78
N PRO A 147 6.22 4.38 6.70
CA PRO A 147 7.55 4.98 6.53
C PRO A 147 8.68 3.94 6.60
N ASP A 148 8.42 2.76 7.17
CA ASP A 148 9.37 1.66 7.32
C ASP A 148 8.77 0.33 6.84
N PHE A 149 9.61 -0.70 6.69
CA PHE A 149 9.14 -2.03 6.33
C PHE A 149 8.40 -2.70 7.49
N ILE A 150 7.36 -3.45 7.11
CA ILE A 150 6.53 -4.26 7.99
C ILE A 150 7.18 -5.64 8.10
N GLU A 151 7.42 -6.08 9.33
CA GLU A 151 8.14 -7.30 9.65
C GLU A 151 7.32 -8.19 10.59
N VAL A 152 7.65 -9.48 10.65
CA VAL A 152 7.04 -10.40 11.62
C VAL A 152 7.38 -9.95 13.03
N GLY A 153 6.35 -9.83 13.88
CA GLY A 153 6.45 -9.31 15.24
C GLY A 153 6.00 -7.85 15.39
N ASP A 154 5.82 -7.13 14.29
CA ASP A 154 5.18 -5.81 14.33
C ASP A 154 3.66 -5.92 14.54
N PHE A 155 3.05 -4.78 14.86
CA PHE A 155 1.59 -4.60 14.86
C PHE A 155 1.21 -3.50 13.89
N VAL A 156 0.09 -3.71 13.20
CA VAL A 156 -0.62 -2.64 12.51
C VAL A 156 -1.82 -2.27 13.36
N VAL A 157 -1.89 -0.99 13.70
CA VAL A 157 -2.93 -0.41 14.53
C VAL A 157 -3.74 0.56 13.69
N VAL A 158 -5.06 0.45 13.79
CA VAL A 158 -6.00 1.44 13.29
C VAL A 158 -6.60 2.16 14.49
N VAL A 159 -6.52 3.48 14.49
CA VAL A 159 -7.19 4.35 15.46
C VAL A 159 -8.45 4.87 14.83
N GLU A 160 -9.56 4.57 15.47
CA GLU A 160 -10.91 4.87 15.01
C GLU A 160 -11.57 5.84 15.98
N VAL A 161 -12.38 6.77 15.45
CA VAL A 161 -13.21 7.65 16.28
C VAL A 161 -14.45 6.88 16.80
N GLY A 162 -14.86 5.80 16.14
CA GLY A 162 -15.88 4.86 16.64
C GLY A 162 -15.68 4.46 18.11
N ASN A 163 -16.79 4.41 18.86
CA ASN A 163 -16.85 4.02 20.27
C ASN A 163 -16.00 4.86 21.28
N CYS A 164 -15.63 6.09 20.92
CA CYS A 164 -15.08 7.09 21.85
C CYS A 164 -16.18 7.92 22.57
N ASP A 165 -15.84 8.54 23.70
CA ASP A 165 -16.73 9.51 24.38
C ASP A 165 -16.55 10.91 23.79
N SER A 166 -17.60 11.41 23.14
CA SER A 166 -17.69 12.77 22.57
C SER A 166 -18.04 13.85 23.61
N GLY A 167 -18.01 13.52 24.91
CA GLY A 167 -18.29 14.44 26.02
C GLY A 167 -19.78 14.62 26.33
N ASN A 168 -20.67 14.00 25.56
CA ASN A 168 -22.12 14.01 25.79
C ASN A 168 -22.64 12.70 26.43
N GLY A 169 -21.75 11.76 26.76
CA GLY A 169 -22.11 10.43 27.27
C GLY A 169 -22.70 9.49 26.22
N ALA A 170 -22.63 9.88 24.94
CA ALA A 170 -22.93 9.01 23.81
C ALA A 170 -21.62 8.36 23.34
N GLN A 171 -21.60 7.02 23.32
CA GLN A 171 -20.58 6.26 22.62
C GLN A 171 -20.99 6.17 21.15
N LEU A 172 -20.06 6.46 20.25
CA LEU A 172 -20.24 6.16 18.83
C LEU A 172 -20.34 4.64 18.67
N VAL A 173 -20.95 4.18 17.57
CA VAL A 173 -20.96 2.75 17.25
C VAL A 173 -19.52 2.31 16.99
N ALA A 174 -19.21 1.03 17.17
CA ALA A 174 -17.92 0.49 16.80
C ALA A 174 -18.09 -0.18 15.43
N GLU A 175 -17.30 0.26 14.45
CA GLU A 175 -17.39 -0.23 13.09
C GLU A 175 -16.34 -1.33 12.86
N THR A 176 -16.74 -2.40 12.16
CA THR A 176 -15.81 -3.50 11.89
C THR A 176 -14.93 -3.14 10.69
N VAL A 177 -13.61 -3.22 10.87
CA VAL A 177 -12.65 -3.07 9.78
C VAL A 177 -11.81 -4.34 9.57
N GLU A 178 -11.30 -4.51 8.36
CA GLU A 178 -10.29 -5.51 8.01
C GLU A 178 -8.96 -4.82 7.68
N ILE A 179 -7.86 -5.34 8.24
CA ILE A 179 -6.51 -4.83 7.96
C ILE A 179 -5.74 -5.87 7.15
N ALA A 180 -5.17 -5.44 6.03
CA ALA A 180 -4.26 -6.25 5.21
C ALA A 180 -2.96 -5.49 4.92
N VAL A 181 -1.87 -6.23 4.73
CA VAL A 181 -0.56 -5.67 4.37
C VAL A 181 -0.06 -6.20 3.05
N SER A 182 0.72 -5.41 2.32
CA SER A 182 1.25 -5.80 1.02
C SER A 182 2.67 -5.32 0.74
N SER A 183 3.33 -6.05 -0.15
CA SER A 183 4.60 -5.68 -0.79
C SER A 183 4.43 -4.97 -2.12
N GLU A 184 3.21 -4.92 -2.66
CA GLU A 184 2.84 -4.25 -3.90
C GLU A 184 1.82 -3.14 -3.64
N VAL A 185 1.91 -2.08 -4.43
CA VAL A 185 1.05 -0.89 -4.33
C VAL A 185 -0.35 -1.11 -4.94
N ASP A 186 -0.50 -2.13 -5.79
CA ASP A 186 -1.75 -2.40 -6.50
C ASP A 186 -2.81 -3.01 -5.56
N PRO A 187 -3.91 -2.28 -5.27
CA PRO A 187 -4.96 -2.76 -4.37
C PRO A 187 -5.71 -3.97 -4.93
N ASP A 188 -5.69 -4.19 -6.25
CA ASP A 188 -6.32 -5.31 -6.93
C ASP A 188 -5.34 -6.49 -7.14
N ALA A 189 -4.12 -6.39 -6.61
CA ALA A 189 -3.15 -7.47 -6.69
C ALA A 189 -3.67 -8.74 -6.01
N VAL A 190 -3.17 -9.89 -6.47
CA VAL A 190 -3.67 -11.21 -6.04
C VAL A 190 -3.47 -11.42 -4.53
N GLU A 191 -4.58 -11.56 -3.80
CA GLU A 191 -4.61 -11.91 -2.38
C GLU A 191 -3.85 -13.23 -2.11
N GLY A 192 -3.10 -13.29 -1.01
CA GLY A 192 -2.27 -14.45 -0.65
C GLY A 192 -0.97 -14.59 -1.44
N LYS A 193 -0.77 -13.76 -2.48
CA LYS A 193 0.53 -13.64 -3.16
C LYS A 193 1.28 -12.38 -2.74
N TYR A 194 0.57 -11.26 -2.69
CA TYR A 194 1.13 -9.95 -2.33
C TYR A 194 0.47 -9.37 -1.09
N TRP A 195 -0.83 -9.63 -0.93
CA TRP A 195 -1.61 -9.22 0.23
C TRP A 195 -1.69 -10.33 1.27
N VAL A 196 -1.50 -9.94 2.52
CA VAL A 196 -1.69 -10.76 3.71
C VAL A 196 -2.72 -10.07 4.60
N THR A 197 -3.91 -10.66 4.71
CA THR A 197 -4.92 -10.22 5.68
C THR A 197 -4.48 -10.54 7.10
N LEU A 198 -4.35 -9.52 7.95
CA LEU A 198 -3.97 -9.67 9.36
C LEU A 198 -5.16 -10.09 10.23
N GLY A 199 -6.36 -9.63 9.87
CA GLY A 199 -7.59 -9.96 10.57
C GLY A 199 -8.61 -8.82 10.55
N ARG A 200 -9.59 -8.93 11.44
CA ARG A 200 -10.71 -8.00 11.59
C ARG A 200 -10.92 -7.65 13.05
N GLY A 201 -11.48 -6.48 13.31
CA GLY A 201 -11.90 -6.07 14.65
C GLY A 201 -12.65 -4.75 14.62
N GLU A 202 -12.90 -4.22 15.81
CA GLU A 202 -13.72 -3.03 16.04
C GLU A 202 -13.13 -2.20 17.19
N GLY A 203 -13.48 -0.92 17.22
CA GLY A 203 -13.24 -0.03 18.35
C GLY A 203 -12.06 0.92 18.16
N PRO A 204 -11.89 1.86 19.11
CA PRO A 204 -11.09 3.07 18.91
C PRO A 204 -9.59 2.79 18.78
N PHE A 205 -9.15 1.59 19.18
CA PHE A 205 -7.80 1.10 19.01
C PHE A 205 -7.84 -0.37 18.61
N LEU A 206 -7.66 -0.66 17.32
CA LEU A 206 -7.57 -2.01 16.79
C LEU A 206 -6.14 -2.34 16.40
N GLY A 207 -5.44 -3.11 17.22
CA GLY A 207 -4.08 -3.60 16.93
C GLY A 207 -4.08 -5.08 16.48
N LEU A 208 -3.53 -5.35 15.29
CA LEU A 208 -3.37 -6.70 14.76
C LEU A 208 -1.89 -7.03 14.51
N SER A 209 -1.46 -8.21 14.99
CA SER A 209 -0.07 -8.64 14.90
C SER A 209 0.26 -9.25 13.54
N VAL A 210 1.47 -8.94 13.05
CA VAL A 210 2.04 -9.57 11.87
C VAL A 210 2.73 -10.87 12.29
N THR A 211 2.01 -11.99 12.17
CA THR A 211 2.49 -13.30 12.63
C THR A 211 3.24 -14.09 11.56
N SER A 212 2.98 -13.82 10.28
CA SER A 212 3.69 -14.42 9.15
C SER A 212 3.64 -13.54 7.91
N LEU A 213 4.69 -13.60 7.09
CA LEU A 213 4.76 -13.02 5.76
C LEU A 213 5.30 -14.09 4.78
N PRO A 214 4.77 -14.17 3.54
CA PRO A 214 5.22 -15.07 2.47
C PRO A 214 6.71 -15.02 2.13
#